data_AF-A0A8H5T4T2-F1
#
_entry.id   AF-A0A8H5T4T2-F1
#
_cell.length_a   1.000
_cell.length_b   1.000
_cell.length_c   1.000
_cell.angle_alpha   90.00
_cell.angle_beta   90.00
_cell.angle_gamma   90.00
#
_symmetry.space_group_name_H-M   'P 1'
#
loop_
_entity.id
_entity.type
_entity.pdbx_description
1 polymer ?
#
loop_
_entity_poly.entity_id
_entity_poly.type
_entity_poly.pdbx_seq_one_letter_code
_entity_poly.pdbx_strand_id
1 'polypeptide(L)' 'MLGFNLVSSLLAVVLLSTRHVHAGSPDLVIPLLGSDPCTWGPSYWCASEDNMKRCGVTKEQCEKYADYL' A
#
# COMPACT_ATOMS: atom_id res chain seq x y z
N MET A 1 36.29 -41.14 1.77
CA MET A 1 35.60 -40.25 2.74
C MET A 1 35.65 -38.75 2.37
N LEU A 2 36.52 -38.30 1.45
CA LEU A 2 36.52 -36.90 0.97
C LEU A 2 35.39 -36.55 -0.02
N GLY A 3 34.84 -37.53 -0.74
CA GLY A 3 33.81 -37.29 -1.77
C GLY A 3 32.44 -36.91 -1.23
N PHE A 4 32.02 -37.45 -0.07
CA PHE A 4 30.70 -37.17 0.51
C PHE A 4 30.57 -35.73 1.02
N ASN A 5 31.66 -35.13 1.49
CA ASN A 5 31.68 -33.75 1.93
C ASN A 5 31.49 -32.78 0.76
N LEU A 6 32.15 -33.05 -0.38
CA LEU A 6 31.98 -32.26 -1.59
C LEU A 6 30.55 -32.37 -2.14
N VAL A 7 29.98 -33.58 -2.18
CA VAL A 7 28.59 -33.82 -2.63
C VAL A 7 27.57 -33.15 -1.70
N SER A 8 27.79 -33.20 -0.38
CA SER A 8 26.92 -32.57 0.62
C SER A 8 26.98 -31.03 0.53
N SER A 9 28.17 -30.47 0.35
CA SER A 9 28.36 -29.02 0.14
C SER A 9 27.74 -28.54 -1.17
N LEU A 10 27.91 -29.28 -2.27
CA LEU A 10 27.27 -28.98 -3.56
C LEU A 10 25.74 -29.00 -3.45
N LEU A 11 25.18 -29.99 -2.76
CA LEU A 11 23.73 -30.09 -2.54
C LEU A 11 23.20 -28.91 -1.72
N ALA A 12 23.92 -28.49 -0.68
CA ALA A 12 23.56 -27.31 0.12
C ALA A 12 23.56 -26.01 -0.71
N VAL A 13 24.54 -25.84 -1.62
CA VAL A 13 24.60 -24.68 -2.53
C VAL A 13 23.42 -24.67 -3.51
N VAL A 14 23.03 -25.82 -4.05
CA VAL A 14 21.86 -25.94 -4.93
C VAL A 14 20.56 -25.62 -4.18
N LEU A 15 20.40 -26.11 -2.95
CA LEU A 15 19.23 -25.82 -2.11
C LEU A 15 19.16 -24.35 -1.63
N LEU A 16 20.31 -23.68 -1.46
CA LEU A 16 20.38 -22.26 -1.11
C LEU A 16 20.19 -21.32 -2.31
N SER A 17 20.41 -21.81 -3.54
CA SER A 17 20.30 -21.02 -4.77
C SER A 17 18.93 -21.10 -5.44
N THR A 18 18.03 -22.00 -5.02
CA THR A 18 16.60 -21.96 -5.37
C THR A 18 15.84 -20.89 -4.58
N ARG A 19 16.45 -19.71 -4.39
CA ARG A 19 15.69 -18.51 -4.04
C ARG A 19 14.71 -18.27 -5.18
N HIS A 20 13.44 -18.47 -4.88
CA HIS A 20 12.30 -18.09 -5.69
C HIS A 20 12.57 -16.80 -6.48
N VAL A 21 12.83 -16.95 -7.78
CA VAL A 21 12.49 -15.91 -8.74
C VAL A 21 10.97 -15.95 -8.84
N HIS A 22 10.29 -15.31 -7.88
CA HIS A 22 8.99 -14.75 -8.19
C HIS A 22 9.27 -13.47 -8.96
N ALA A 23 9.50 -13.61 -10.27
CA ALA A 23 9.36 -12.51 -11.20
C ALA A 23 7.85 -12.23 -11.35
N GLY A 24 7.26 -11.73 -10.27
CA GLY A 24 6.03 -10.95 -10.31
C GLY A 24 6.44 -9.54 -9.95
N SER A 25 6.37 -8.62 -10.90
CA SER A 25 6.35 -7.20 -10.55
C SER A 25 5.23 -7.03 -9.52
N PRO A 26 5.45 -6.41 -8.35
CA PRO A 26 4.32 -5.94 -7.57
C PRO A 26 3.51 -5.06 -8.52
N ASP A 27 2.24 -5.44 -8.71
CA ASP A 27 1.30 -4.73 -9.54
C ASP A 27 1.34 -3.26 -9.08
N LEU A 28 1.83 -2.36 -9.94
CA LEU A 28 1.87 -0.95 -9.61
C LEU A 28 0.43 -0.46 -9.68
N VAL A 29 -0.31 -0.62 -8.58
CA VAL A 29 -1.65 -0.07 -8.44
C VAL A 29 -1.49 1.44 -8.32
N ILE A 30 -1.48 2.13 -9.45
CA ILE A 30 -1.61 3.59 -9.48
C ILE A 30 -3.09 3.87 -9.23
N PRO A 31 -3.47 4.39 -8.04
CA PRO A 31 -4.85 4.79 -7.83
C PRO A 31 -5.22 5.88 -8.84
N LEU A 32 -6.34 5.71 -9.52
CA LEU A 32 -6.84 6.73 -10.44
C LEU A 32 -7.07 8.02 -9.65
N LEU A 33 -6.54 9.14 -10.15
CA LEU A 33 -6.75 10.45 -9.53
C LEU A 33 -8.25 10.71 -9.35
N GLY A 34 -8.65 11.07 -8.13
CA GLY A 34 -10.06 11.30 -7.79
C GLY A 34 -10.89 10.05 -7.54
N SER A 35 -10.31 8.84 -7.56
CA SER A 35 -11.02 7.60 -7.21
C SER A 35 -11.43 7.53 -5.73
N ASP A 36 -10.75 8.25 -4.86
CA ASP A 36 -11.14 8.45 -3.48
C ASP A 36 -11.98 9.74 -3.35
N PRO A 37 -13.28 9.68 -3.01
CA PRO A 37 -14.11 10.86 -2.82
C PRO A 37 -13.57 11.84 -1.76
N CYS A 38 -12.77 11.36 -0.82
CA CYS A 38 -12.14 12.21 0.19
C CYS A 38 -11.10 13.17 -0.42
N THR A 39 -10.65 12.94 -1.66
CA THR A 39 -9.77 13.85 -2.40
C THR A 39 -10.52 14.91 -3.21
N TRP A 40 -11.86 14.92 -3.23
CA TRP A 40 -12.66 15.90 -3.99
C TRP A 40 -12.72 17.28 -3.31
N GLY A 41 -12.37 17.35 -2.03
CA GLY A 41 -12.29 18.60 -1.27
C GLY A 41 -13.48 18.87 -0.34
N PRO A 42 -13.44 20.00 0.38
CA PRO A 42 -14.33 20.29 1.52
C PRO A 42 -15.81 20.21 1.18
N SER A 43 -16.18 20.59 -0.04
CA SER A 43 -17.55 20.50 -0.54
C SER A 43 -18.14 19.09 -0.47
N TYR A 44 -17.33 18.04 -0.56
CA TYR A 44 -17.78 16.65 -0.39
C TYR A 44 -17.74 16.21 1.07
N TRP A 45 -16.57 16.33 1.71
CA TRP A 45 -16.39 15.75 3.04
C TRP A 45 -17.10 16.54 4.15
N CYS A 46 -17.44 17.82 3.94
CA CYS A 46 -18.29 18.60 4.84
C CYS A 46 -19.78 18.57 4.48
N ALA A 47 -20.20 17.85 3.42
CA ALA A 47 -21.60 17.82 3.01
C ALA A 47 -22.51 17.04 3.98
N SER A 48 -21.94 16.10 4.76
CA SER A 48 -22.68 15.30 5.74
C SER A 48 -21.76 14.67 6.78
N GLU A 49 -22.30 14.33 7.95
CA GLU A 49 -21.54 13.61 8.99
C GLU A 49 -21.01 12.25 8.53
N ASP A 50 -21.73 11.57 7.63
CA ASP A 50 -21.29 10.28 7.11
C ASP A 50 -20.07 10.43 6.20
N ASN A 51 -20.03 11.48 5.38
CA ASN A 51 -18.84 11.81 4.58
C ASN A 51 -17.67 12.20 5.48
N MET A 52 -17.91 12.97 6.55
CA MET A 52 -16.89 13.33 7.53
C MET A 52 -16.29 12.07 8.19
N LYS A 53 -17.14 11.17 8.69
CA LYS A 53 -16.72 9.90 9.30
C LYS A 53 -15.92 9.06 8.31
N ARG A 54 -16.40 8.94 7.07
CA ARG A 54 -15.74 8.18 6.01
C ARG A 54 -14.35 8.75 5.68
N CYS A 55 -14.21 10.08 5.67
CA CYS A 55 -12.97 10.75 5.32
C CYS A 55 -12.05 11.05 6.51
N GLY A 56 -12.43 10.67 7.74
CA GLY A 56 -11.65 10.93 8.94
C GLY A 56 -11.52 12.41 9.27
N VAL A 57 -12.56 13.18 8.95
CA VAL A 57 -12.61 14.63 9.15
C VAL A 57 -13.43 14.98 10.39
N THR A 58 -12.99 15.97 11.16
CA THR A 58 -13.74 16.54 12.28
C THR A 58 -14.58 17.75 11.90
N LYS A 59 -15.56 18.10 12.74
CA LYS A 59 -16.42 19.27 12.51
C LYS A 59 -15.63 20.57 12.51
N GLU A 60 -14.64 20.69 13.40
CA GLU A 60 -13.76 21.85 13.51
C GLU A 60 -12.95 22.07 12.22
N GLN A 61 -12.57 21.00 11.53
CA GLN A 61 -11.90 21.11 10.22
C GLN A 61 -12.86 21.72 9.19
N CYS A 62 -14.12 21.29 9.15
CA CYS A 62 -15.13 21.87 8.25
C CYS A 62 -15.42 23.35 8.56
N GLU A 63 -15.55 23.71 9.83
CA GLU A 63 -15.76 25.09 10.26
C GLU A 63 -14.60 25.99 9.80
N LYS A 64 -13.36 25.52 9.97
CA LYS A 64 -12.18 26.24 9.49
C LYS A 64 -12.20 26.47 7.97
N TYR A 65 -12.71 25.52 7.17
CA TYR A 65 -12.85 25.73 5.72
C TYR A 65 -13.95 26.73 5.36
N ALA A 66 -15.02 26.80 6.15
CA ALA A 66 -16.07 27.79 5.96
C ALA A 66 -15.57 29.22 6.21
N ASP A 67 -14.61 29.41 7.13
CA ASP A 67 -14.01 30.73 7.39
C ASP A 67 -13.11 31.25 6.25
N TYR A 68 -12.68 30.37 5.34
CA TYR A 68 -11.86 30.73 4.16
C TYR A 68 -12.69 30.99 2.89
N LEU A 69 -14.01 30.87 2.97
CA LEU A 69 -14.97 31.12 1.88
C LEU A 69 -15.71 32.44 2.10
#